data_AF-A0A1B9SCE2-F1
#
_entry.id   AF-A0A1B9SCE2-F1
#
_cell.length_a   1.000
_cell.length_b   1.000
_cell.length_c   1.000
_cell.angle_alpha   90.00
_cell.angle_beta   90.00
_cell.angle_gamma   90.00
#
_symmetry.space_group_name_H-M   'P 1'
#
loop_
_entity.id
_entity.type
_entity.pdbx_description
1 polymer ?
#
loop_
_entity_poly.entity_id
_entity_poly.type
_entity_poly.pdbx_seq_one_letter_code
_entity_poly.pdbx_strand_id
1 'polypeptide(L)'
;MSYLVDSSVPSVTRTQRVVGMILSGVLIAFLVFDGVIKLIPLAVVTETMAGLGYSADPALARLLGVITLGCAILYAIPRTSVLGAILLTGLLGGAIATHLRIGSPLFSHVLFGVYLGLMAWGGLYLRYEAVRKMIPFFQRSF
;
A
#
# COMPACT_ATOMS: atom_id res chain seq x y z
N MET A 1 37.96 -16.41 -24.85
CA MET A 1 37.32 -16.33 -23.52
C MET A 1 36.12 -15.38 -23.63
N SER A 2 35.00 -15.84 -24.19
CA SER A 2 33.85 -14.98 -24.47
C SER A 2 33.02 -14.76 -23.20
N TYR A 3 32.89 -13.51 -22.81
CA TYR A 3 31.93 -12.97 -21.85
C TYR A 3 30.50 -13.08 -22.41
N LEU A 4 30.03 -14.32 -22.59
CA LEU A 4 28.59 -14.57 -22.69
C LEU A 4 27.99 -14.24 -21.32
N VAL A 5 27.75 -12.95 -21.11
CA VAL A 5 26.81 -12.46 -20.11
C VAL A 5 25.50 -13.11 -20.50
N ASP A 6 25.18 -14.14 -19.75
CA ASP A 6 23.95 -14.88 -19.82
C ASP A 6 22.79 -13.88 -19.72
N SER A 7 22.19 -13.57 -20.87
CA SER A 7 21.07 -12.65 -21.01
C SER A 7 19.75 -13.34 -20.69
N SER A 8 19.81 -14.48 -20.00
CA SER A 8 18.67 -15.29 -19.57
C SER A 8 17.87 -14.71 -18.41
N VAL A 9 18.28 -13.56 -17.83
CA VAL A 9 17.47 -12.89 -16.80
C VAL A 9 16.19 -12.41 -17.47
N PRO A 10 15.00 -12.95 -17.11
CA PRO A 10 13.76 -12.56 -17.78
C PRO A 10 13.46 -11.10 -17.44
N SER A 11 13.73 -10.22 -18.40
CA SER A 11 13.35 -8.81 -18.31
C SER A 11 11.85 -8.71 -18.03
N VAL A 12 11.45 -7.82 -17.11
CA VAL A 12 10.03 -7.56 -16.81
C VAL A 12 9.24 -7.39 -18.11
N THR A 13 8.24 -8.27 -18.32
CA THR A 13 7.42 -8.21 -19.54
C THR A 13 6.61 -6.91 -19.58
N ARG A 14 6.28 -6.43 -20.78
CA ARG A 14 5.44 -5.23 -20.95
C ARG A 14 4.12 -5.34 -20.17
N THR A 15 3.48 -6.52 -20.21
CA THR A 15 2.24 -6.80 -19.49
C THR A 15 2.42 -6.68 -17.98
N GLN A 16 3.46 -7.29 -17.40
CA GLN A 16 3.75 -7.18 -15.96
C GLN A 16 3.94 -5.72 -15.54
N ARG A 17 4.72 -4.96 -16.31
CA ARG A 17 4.94 -3.54 -16.02
C ARG A 17 3.65 -2.74 -16.05
N VAL A 18 2.79 -2.95 -17.05
CA VAL A 18 1.48 -2.25 -17.16
C VAL A 18 0.56 -2.60 -16.00
N VAL A 19 0.39 -3.89 -15.67
CA VAL A 19 -0.44 -4.31 -14.55
C VAL A 19 0.08 -3.71 -13.24
N GLY A 20 1.40 -3.75 -13.01
CA GLY A 20 1.98 -3.14 -11.82
C GLY A 20 1.80 -1.62 -11.74
N MET A 21 1.85 -0.91 -12.89
CA MET A 21 1.55 0.53 -12.93
C MET A 21 0.08 0.82 -12.61
N ILE A 22 -0.86 0.03 -13.13
CA ILE A 22 -2.29 0.18 -12.84
C ILE A 22 -2.55 -0.07 -11.35
N LEU A 23 -2.02 -1.16 -10.79
CA LEU A 23 -2.18 -1.45 -9.36
C LEU A 23 -1.64 -0.33 -8.47
N SER A 24 -0.42 0.14 -8.74
CA SER A 24 0.16 1.27 -8.02
C SER A 24 -0.67 2.54 -8.19
N GLY A 25 -1.14 2.84 -9.40
CA GLY A 25 -1.94 4.02 -9.70
C GLY A 25 -3.27 4.04 -8.96
N VAL A 26 -4.00 2.92 -8.97
CA VAL A 26 -5.26 2.77 -8.23
C VAL A 26 -5.03 2.91 -6.72
N LEU A 27 -3.99 2.27 -6.18
CA LEU A 27 -3.64 2.40 -4.77
C LEU A 27 -3.33 3.86 -4.40
N ILE A 28 -2.51 4.55 -5.19
CA ILE A 28 -2.15 5.96 -4.93
C ILE A 28 -3.40 6.84 -4.99
N ALA A 29 -4.26 6.66 -6.00
CA ALA A 29 -5.50 7.42 -6.14
C ALA A 29 -6.41 7.21 -4.91
N PHE A 30 -6.57 5.97 -4.46
CA PHE A 30 -7.32 5.64 -3.26
C PHE A 30 -6.73 6.31 -2.01
N LEU A 31 -5.42 6.18 -1.78
CA LEU A 31 -4.77 6.75 -0.59
C LEU A 31 -4.80 8.28 -0.57
N VAL A 32 -4.68 8.93 -1.74
CA VAL A 32 -4.79 10.38 -1.87
C VAL A 32 -6.22 10.81 -1.54
N PHE A 33 -7.23 10.14 -2.11
CA PHE A 33 -8.62 10.41 -1.78
C PHE A 33 -8.88 10.25 -0.27
N ASP A 34 -8.50 9.09 0.30
CA ASP A 34 -8.67 8.75 1.71
C ASP A 34 -7.96 9.73 2.66
N GLY A 35 -6.76 10.15 2.31
CA GLY A 35 -5.98 11.11 3.08
C GLY A 35 -6.56 12.53 3.01
N VAL A 36 -6.98 12.98 1.83
CA VAL A 36 -7.53 14.33 1.62
C VAL A 36 -8.86 14.51 2.34
N ILE A 37 -9.78 13.53 2.27
CA ILE A 37 -11.07 13.64 2.99
C ILE A 37 -10.88 13.79 4.50
N LYS A 38 -9.81 13.22 5.07
CA LYS A 38 -9.45 13.33 6.49
C LYS A 38 -8.88 14.71 6.86
N LEU A 39 -8.40 15.49 5.90
CA LEU A 39 -7.92 16.87 6.15
C LEU A 39 -9.08 17.86 6.25
N ILE A 40 -10.17 17.57 5.53
CA ILE A 40 -11.39 18.38 5.52
C ILE A 40 -12.22 18.00 6.76
N PRO A 41 -12.75 18.97 7.53
CA PRO A 41 -13.56 18.68 8.71
C PRO A 41 -14.97 18.20 8.33
N LEU A 42 -15.05 17.00 7.75
CA LEU A 42 -16.31 16.36 7.35
C LEU A 42 -16.89 15.55 8.50
N ALA A 43 -18.18 15.73 8.79
CA ALA A 43 -18.89 15.01 9.86
C ALA A 43 -18.76 13.49 9.70
N VAL A 44 -18.86 12.98 8.48
CA VAL A 44 -18.70 11.54 8.17
C VAL A 44 -17.37 10.98 8.66
N VAL A 45 -16.28 11.75 8.60
CA VAL A 45 -14.96 11.30 9.07
C VAL A 45 -14.94 11.23 10.60
N THR A 46 -15.43 12.27 11.28
CA THR A 46 -15.44 12.32 12.74
C THR A 46 -16.41 11.30 13.35
N GLU A 47 -17.56 11.07 12.72
CA GLU A 47 -18.52 10.03 13.11
C GLU A 47 -17.93 8.63 12.92
N THR A 48 -17.25 8.40 11.79
CA THR A 48 -16.54 7.12 11.56
C THR A 48 -15.45 6.89 12.59
N MET A 49 -14.64 7.92 12.90
CA MET A 49 -13.60 7.85 13.94
C MET A 49 -14.19 7.51 15.31
N ALA A 50 -15.32 8.14 15.68
CA ALA A 50 -16.04 7.82 16.91
C ALA A 50 -16.54 6.36 16.92
N GLY A 51 -17.11 5.89 15.81
CA GLY A 51 -17.54 4.50 15.64
C GLY A 51 -16.40 3.48 15.73
N LEU A 52 -15.18 3.88 15.36
CA LEU A 52 -13.96 3.09 15.51
C LEU A 52 -13.38 3.12 16.94
N GLY A 53 -13.99 3.89 17.84
CA GLY A 53 -13.54 4.04 19.22
C GLY A 53 -12.39 5.03 19.41
N TYR A 54 -12.17 5.93 18.45
CA TYR A 54 -11.22 7.05 18.56
C TYR A 54 -11.94 8.37 18.90
N SER A 55 -11.16 9.39 19.27
CA SER A 55 -11.69 10.75 19.45
C SER A 55 -12.30 11.28 18.15
N ALA A 56 -13.46 11.92 18.25
CA ALA A 56 -14.12 12.63 17.16
C ALA A 56 -13.47 14.01 16.87
N ASP A 57 -12.38 14.35 17.56
CA ASP A 57 -11.63 15.59 17.30
C ASP A 57 -11.06 15.61 15.86
N PRO A 58 -11.43 16.60 15.03
CA PRO A 58 -10.89 16.76 13.69
C PRO A 58 -9.35 16.81 13.64
N ALA A 59 -8.66 17.22 14.70
CA ALA A 59 -7.21 17.22 14.74
C ALA A 59 -6.62 15.80 14.61
N LEU A 60 -7.25 14.80 15.22
CA LEU A 60 -6.81 13.40 15.14
C LEU A 60 -7.02 12.85 13.73
N ALA A 61 -8.18 13.15 13.12
CA ALA A 61 -8.46 12.78 11.73
C ALA A 61 -7.44 13.41 10.77
N ARG A 62 -7.13 14.70 10.94
CA ARG A 62 -6.12 15.41 10.14
C ARG A 62 -4.75 14.78 10.26
N LEU A 63 -4.32 14.42 11.47
CA LEU A 63 -3.04 13.75 11.69
C LEU A 63 -2.97 12.43 10.92
N LEU A 64 -4.03 11.61 11.00
CA LEU A 64 -4.11 10.35 10.25
C LEU A 64 -4.10 10.61 8.73
N GLY A 65 -4.79 11.66 8.26
CA GLY A 65 -4.75 12.10 6.86
C GLY A 65 -3.34 12.48 6.40
N VAL A 66 -2.62 13.29 7.18
CA VAL A 66 -1.23 13.69 6.88
C VAL A 66 -0.30 12.48 6.82
N ILE A 67 -0.41 11.54 7.77
CA ILE A 67 0.39 10.30 7.76
C ILE A 67 0.10 9.49 6.51
N THR A 68 -1.19 9.32 6.17
CA THR A 68 -1.63 8.57 4.98
C THR A 68 -1.08 9.18 3.69
N LEU A 69 -1.18 10.51 3.55
CA LEU A 69 -0.65 11.24 2.39
C LEU A 69 0.87 11.18 2.33
N GLY A 70 1.58 11.28 3.45
CA GLY A 70 3.03 11.09 3.51
C GLY A 70 3.44 9.71 3.01
N CYS A 71 2.76 8.65 3.45
CA CYS A 71 2.97 7.30 2.96
C CYS A 71 2.67 7.17 1.45
N ALA A 72 1.58 7.79 0.98
CA ALA A 72 1.19 7.80 -0.43
C ALA A 72 2.24 8.49 -1.31
N ILE A 73 2.77 9.64 -0.89
CA ILE A 73 3.83 10.38 -1.59
C ILE A 73 5.10 9.53 -1.67
N LEU A 74 5.52 8.94 -0.55
CA LEU A 74 6.68 8.06 -0.51
C LEU A 74 6.50 6.83 -1.42
N TYR A 75 5.31 6.25 -1.45
CA TYR A 75 4.98 5.12 -2.32
C TYR A 75 4.97 5.53 -3.81
N ALA A 76 4.44 6.71 -4.14
CA ALA A 76 4.31 7.21 -5.50
C ALA A 76 5.67 7.51 -6.15
N ILE A 77 6.63 8.01 -5.39
CA ILE A 77 7.98 8.33 -5.88
C ILE A 77 8.78 7.02 -6.07
N PRO A 78 9.22 6.68 -7.30
CA PRO A 78 9.89 5.41 -7.58
C PRO A 78 11.07 5.08 -6.67
N ARG A 79 11.87 6.10 -6.32
CA ARG A 79 13.07 5.98 -5.48
C ARG A 79 12.77 5.62 -4.03
N THR A 80 11.60 6.00 -3.52
CA THR A 80 11.19 5.76 -2.12
C THR A 80 10.04 4.75 -2.02
N SER A 81 9.60 4.20 -3.16
CA SER A 81 8.38 3.39 -3.25
C SER A 81 8.35 2.19 -2.29
N VAL A 82 9.49 1.52 -2.11
CA VAL A 82 9.63 0.41 -1.15
C VAL A 82 9.45 0.89 0.29
N LEU A 83 10.05 2.03 0.66
CA LEU A 83 9.84 2.63 1.99
C LEU A 83 8.37 3.00 2.20
N GLY A 84 7.73 3.59 1.19
CA GLY A 84 6.30 3.86 1.20
C GLY A 84 5.47 2.59 1.43
N ALA A 85 5.80 1.49 0.75
CA ALA A 85 5.11 0.20 0.94
C ALA A 85 5.30 -0.37 2.36
N ILE A 86 6.48 -0.23 2.95
CA ILE A 86 6.75 -0.64 4.34
C ILE A 86 5.90 0.16 5.31
N LEU A 87 5.87 1.49 5.18
CA LEU A 87 5.07 2.36 6.05
C LEU A 87 3.57 2.10 5.88
N LEU A 88 3.10 1.91 4.64
CA LEU A 88 1.72 1.51 4.36
C LEU A 88 1.38 0.17 5.01
N THR A 89 2.30 -0.80 5.04
CA THR A 89 2.06 -2.08 5.72
C THR A 89 1.79 -1.88 7.20
N GLY A 90 2.55 -1.01 7.87
CA GLY A 90 2.30 -0.64 9.27
C GLY A 90 0.97 0.09 9.47
N LEU A 91 0.69 1.09 8.62
CA LEU A 91 -0.56 1.86 8.66
C LEU A 91 -1.80 0.96 8.47
N LEU A 92 -1.76 0.09 7.46
CA LEU A 92 -2.85 -0.85 7.14
C LEU A 92 -2.98 -1.92 8.23
N GLY A 93 -1.87 -2.39 8.81
CA GLY A 93 -1.90 -3.29 9.98
C GLY A 93 -2.62 -2.67 11.18
N GLY A 94 -2.40 -1.39 11.43
CA GLY A 94 -3.16 -0.62 12.43
C GLY A 94 -4.66 -0.58 12.13
N ALA A 95 -5.03 -0.27 10.89
CA ALA A 95 -6.44 -0.26 10.47
C ALA A 95 -7.11 -1.64 10.62
N ILE A 96 -6.43 -2.72 10.23
CA ILE A 96 -6.88 -4.10 10.42
C ILE A 96 -7.13 -4.38 11.91
N ALA A 97 -6.18 -4.02 12.78
CA ALA A 97 -6.30 -4.21 14.23
C ALA A 97 -7.47 -3.42 14.83
N THR A 98 -7.69 -2.17 14.39
CA THR A 98 -8.85 -1.35 14.80
C THR A 98 -10.16 -2.05 14.45
N HIS A 99 -10.32 -2.49 13.21
CA HIS A 99 -11.54 -3.14 12.75
C HIS A 99 -11.78 -4.51 13.42
N LEU A 100 -10.72 -5.29 13.64
CA LEU A 100 -10.79 -6.53 14.40
C LEU A 100 -11.26 -6.28 15.84
N ARG A 101 -10.70 -5.27 16.51
CA ARG A 101 -11.04 -4.93 17.91
C ARG A 101 -12.53 -4.65 18.09
N ILE A 102 -13.16 -3.96 17.14
CA ILE A 102 -14.58 -3.58 17.21
C ILE A 102 -15.51 -4.61 16.55
N GLY A 103 -14.99 -5.76 16.10
CA GLY A 103 -15.79 -6.81 15.48
C GLY A 103 -16.40 -6.44 14.13
N SER A 104 -15.73 -5.57 13.35
CA SER A 104 -16.20 -5.20 12.01
C SER A 104 -16.23 -6.43 11.06
N PRO A 105 -17.09 -6.42 10.03
CA PRO A 105 -17.18 -7.54 9.09
C PRO A 105 -15.84 -7.85 8.41
N LEU A 106 -15.49 -9.15 8.38
CA LEU A 106 -14.17 -9.63 7.95
C LEU A 106 -13.83 -9.22 6.50
N PHE A 107 -14.71 -9.52 5.55
CA PHE A 107 -14.40 -9.36 4.13
C PHE A 107 -14.42 -7.90 3.65
N SER A 108 -15.13 -7.01 4.32
CA SER A 108 -15.29 -5.63 3.88
C SER A 108 -14.39 -4.62 4.58
N HIS A 109 -14.17 -4.77 5.90
CA HIS A 109 -13.41 -3.78 6.68
C HIS A 109 -12.04 -4.31 7.09
N VAL A 110 -11.99 -5.56 7.56
CA VAL A 110 -10.74 -6.16 8.05
C VAL A 110 -9.83 -6.52 6.87
N LEU A 111 -10.30 -7.33 5.92
CA LEU A 111 -9.49 -7.76 4.79
C LEU A 111 -9.20 -6.65 3.77
N PHE A 112 -9.89 -5.52 3.86
CA PHE A 112 -9.63 -4.39 2.99
C PHE A 112 -8.19 -3.89 3.09
N GLY A 113 -7.63 -3.82 4.31
CA GLY A 113 -6.22 -3.49 4.51
C GLY A 113 -5.28 -4.52 3.87
N VAL A 114 -5.66 -5.80 3.86
CA VAL A 114 -4.89 -6.87 3.19
C VAL A 114 -4.91 -6.67 1.68
N TYR A 115 -6.06 -6.37 1.09
CA TYR A 115 -6.19 -6.11 -0.35
C TYR A 115 -5.30 -4.94 -0.78
N LEU A 116 -5.32 -3.84 -0.04
CA LEU A 116 -4.45 -2.68 -0.30
C LEU A 116 -2.97 -3.02 -0.13
N GLY A 117 -2.61 -3.81 0.88
CA GLY A 117 -1.24 -4.30 1.08
C GLY A 117 -0.75 -5.15 -0.10
N LEU A 118 -1.60 -6.05 -0.60
CA LEU A 118 -1.33 -6.87 -1.78
C LEU A 118 -1.18 -6.00 -3.04
N MET A 119 -1.99 -4.96 -3.20
CA MET A 119 -1.83 -4.00 -4.30
C MET A 119 -0.51 -3.24 -4.19
N ALA A 120 -0.14 -2.80 -2.98
CA ALA A 120 1.08 -2.04 -2.72
C ALA A 120 2.32 -2.85 -3.12
N TRP A 121 2.47 -4.04 -2.54
CA TRP A 121 3.60 -4.91 -2.78
C TRP A 121 3.55 -5.59 -4.14
N GLY A 122 2.38 -6.04 -4.59
CA GLY A 122 2.18 -6.65 -5.90
C GLY A 122 2.49 -5.69 -7.05
N GLY A 123 2.07 -4.42 -6.94
CA GLY A 123 2.42 -3.39 -7.91
C GLY A 123 3.93 -3.19 -8.05
N LEU A 124 4.66 -3.17 -6.92
CA LEU A 124 6.12 -3.07 -6.92
C LEU A 124 6.80 -4.34 -7.42
N TYR A 125 6.32 -5.51 -7.00
CA TYR A 125 6.84 -6.81 -7.41
C TYR A 125 6.77 -6.99 -8.93
N LEU A 126 5.68 -6.53 -9.57
CA LEU A 126 5.52 -6.58 -11.02
C LEU A 126 6.38 -5.56 -11.78
N ARG A 127 6.74 -4.44 -11.14
CA ARG A 127 7.50 -3.35 -11.79
C ARG A 127 9.00 -3.45 -11.61
N TYR A 128 9.47 -3.99 -10.49
CA TYR A 128 10.86 -3.89 -10.04
C TYR A 128 11.47 -5.25 -9.76
N GLU A 129 12.48 -5.62 -10.54
CA GLU A 129 13.21 -6.88 -10.35
C GLU A 129 13.91 -6.96 -8.99
N ALA A 130 14.42 -5.83 -8.48
CA ALA A 130 15.06 -5.74 -7.18
C ALA A 130 14.12 -6.20 -6.05
N VAL A 131 12.83 -5.83 -6.13
CA VAL A 131 11.82 -6.25 -5.15
C VAL A 131 11.57 -7.76 -5.26
N ARG A 132 11.53 -8.32 -6.47
CA ARG A 132 11.40 -9.77 -6.68
C ARG A 132 12.59 -10.56 -6.14
N LYS A 133 13.80 -10.01 -6.26
CA LYS A 133 15.03 -10.61 -5.71
C LYS A 133 15.05 -10.58 -4.18
N MET A 134 14.45 -9.56 -3.57
CA MET A 134 14.34 -9.43 -2.11
C MET A 134 13.32 -10.41 -1.50
N ILE A 135 12.25 -10.73 -2.24
CA ILE A 135 11.18 -11.65 -1.80
C ILE A 135 11.13 -12.86 -2.75
N PRO A 136 12.07 -13.82 -2.62
CA PRO A 136 12.09 -15.00 -3.46
C PRO A 136 10.99 -15.98 -3.03
N PHE A 137 9.95 -16.12 -3.85
CA PHE A 137 8.90 -17.14 -3.63
C PHE A 137 9.34 -18.55 -4.06
N PHE A 138 10.35 -18.66 -4.93
CA PHE A 138 10.94 -19.93 -5.36
C PHE A 138 12.44 -19.76 -5.56
N GLN A 139 13.24 -20.47 -4.76
CA GLN A 139 14.62 -20.81 -5.13
C GLN A 139 14.51 -22.07 -5.99
N ARG A 140 14.72 -21.97 -7.31
CA ARG A 140 15.06 -23.17 -8.08
C ARG A 140 16.51 -23.52 -7.75
N SER A 141 16.72 -24.38 -6.77
CA SER A 141 17.97 -25.13 -6.65
C SER A 141 17.97 -26.19 -7.77
N PHE A 142 18.73 -25.93 -8.83
CA PHE A 142 19.24 -26.95 -9.73
C PHE A 142 20.76 -26.89 -9.67
#